data_AF-A0AAF0WN83-F1
#
_entry.id   AF-A0AAF0WN83-F1
#
_cell.length_a   1.000
_cell.length_b   1.000
_cell.length_c   1.000
_cell.angle_alpha   90.00
_cell.angle_beta   90.00
_cell.angle_gamma   90.00
#
_symmetry.space_group_name_H-M   'P 1'
#
loop_
_entity.id
_entity.type
_entity.pdbx_description
1 polymer ?
#
loop_
_entity_poly.entity_id
_entity_poly.type
_entity_poly.pdbx_seq_one_letter_code
_entity_poly.pdbx_strand_id
1 'polypeptide(L)'
;MVILGKFELASGQKVNRSKSSIFFSTNMNLDKKQQVCDIVQMMEANDNCTYLGLPNMMQHSKTTTLKFLKDQVIRKALSWDVKIIFKGKKEVLVKSVIQSFPTYAMSVSLLPLEITKDLETSISWFWWISKKNDSGSIHWMSYERLSRHNSCLGDGI
;
A
#
# COMPACT_ATOMS: atom_id res chain seq x y z
N MET A 1 -32.83 -15.70 -2.89
CA MET A 1 -31.94 -16.67 -3.57
C MET A 1 -32.16 -16.82 -5.08
N VAL A 2 -32.96 -15.98 -5.75
CA VAL A 2 -33.30 -16.23 -7.17
C VAL A 2 -32.28 -15.65 -8.16
N ILE A 3 -31.62 -14.53 -7.82
CA ILE A 3 -30.76 -13.82 -8.77
C ILE A 3 -29.39 -14.51 -8.94
N LEU A 4 -28.70 -14.84 -7.84
CA LEU A 4 -27.42 -15.55 -7.93
C LEU A 4 -27.61 -16.94 -8.57
N GLY A 5 -28.64 -17.70 -8.17
CA GLY A 5 -28.90 -19.01 -8.76
C GLY A 5 -29.23 -18.94 -10.27
N LYS A 6 -29.97 -17.90 -10.71
CA LYS A 6 -30.19 -17.65 -12.14
C LYS A 6 -28.90 -17.32 -12.88
N PHE A 7 -28.01 -16.52 -12.28
CA PHE A 7 -26.70 -16.23 -12.84
C PHE A 7 -25.81 -17.47 -12.92
N GLU A 8 -25.82 -18.32 -11.89
CA GLU A 8 -25.07 -19.58 -11.87
C GLU A 8 -25.54 -20.52 -12.99
N LEU A 9 -26.86 -20.65 -13.18
CA LEU A 9 -27.45 -21.46 -14.25
C LEU A 9 -27.16 -20.90 -15.64
N ALA A 10 -27.23 -19.58 -15.82
CA ALA A 10 -27.02 -18.94 -17.11
C ALA A 10 -25.53 -18.89 -17.52
N SER A 11 -24.62 -18.68 -16.57
CA SER A 11 -23.17 -18.60 -16.84
C SER A 11 -22.44 -19.94 -16.76
N GLY A 12 -23.03 -20.94 -16.12
CA GLY A 12 -22.36 -22.21 -15.77
C GLY A 12 -21.32 -22.08 -14.64
N GLN A 13 -21.21 -20.91 -13.99
CA GLN A 13 -20.29 -20.68 -12.88
C GLN A 13 -20.98 -20.89 -11.54
N LYS A 14 -20.22 -21.24 -10.49
CA LYS A 14 -20.74 -21.38 -9.12
C LYS A 14 -20.11 -20.34 -8.21
N VAL A 15 -20.94 -19.66 -7.42
CA VAL A 15 -20.47 -18.61 -6.51
C VAL A 15 -19.79 -19.25 -5.32
N ASN A 16 -18.56 -18.83 -5.06
CA ASN A 16 -17.80 -19.27 -3.92
C ASN A 16 -18.22 -18.47 -2.67
N ARG A 17 -19.11 -19.04 -1.87
CA ARG A 17 -19.64 -18.42 -0.64
C ARG A 17 -18.62 -18.33 0.49
N SER A 18 -17.56 -19.15 0.50
CA SER A 18 -16.51 -19.05 1.51
C SER A 18 -15.52 -17.91 1.25
N LYS A 19 -15.40 -17.48 -0.01
CA LYS A 19 -14.61 -16.31 -0.42
C LYS A 19 -15.43 -15.02 -0.53
N SER A 20 -16.76 -15.13 -0.53
CA SER A 20 -17.67 -13.99 -0.66
C SER A 20 -18.14 -13.56 0.72
N SER A 21 -18.03 -12.27 1.01
CA SER A 21 -18.49 -11.68 2.26
C SER A 21 -19.31 -10.44 1.98
N ILE A 22 -20.17 -10.09 2.94
CA ILE A 22 -21.05 -8.92 2.82
C ILE A 22 -20.54 -7.81 3.73
N PHE A 23 -20.43 -6.62 3.14
CA PHE A 23 -20.12 -5.40 3.88
C PHE A 23 -21.40 -4.63 4.14
N PHE A 24 -21.58 -4.21 5.39
CA PHE A 24 -22.70 -3.38 5.80
C PHE A 24 -22.20 -1.99 6.19
N SER A 25 -23.01 -0.97 5.91
CA SER A 25 -22.80 0.36 6.45
C SER A 25 -22.97 0.36 7.98
N THR A 26 -22.26 1.24 8.67
CA THR A 26 -22.31 1.43 10.13
C THR A 26 -23.72 1.76 10.64
N ASN A 27 -24.59 2.30 9.78
CA ASN A 27 -25.96 2.71 10.13
C ASN A 27 -27.02 1.58 10.01
N MET A 28 -26.61 0.33 9.74
CA MET A 28 -27.55 -0.79 9.61
C MET A 28 -27.81 -1.49 10.94
N ASN A 29 -29.09 -1.68 11.28
CA ASN A 29 -29.51 -2.47 12.43
C ASN A 29 -29.03 -3.92 12.33
N LEU A 30 -28.59 -4.48 13.46
CA LEU A 30 -28.07 -5.85 13.56
C LEU A 30 -29.06 -6.90 13.02
N ASP A 31 -30.35 -6.74 13.33
CA ASP A 31 -31.40 -7.67 12.87
C ASP A 31 -31.48 -7.74 11.34
N LYS A 32 -31.36 -6.58 10.68
CA LYS A 32 -31.37 -6.50 9.21
C LYS A 32 -30.09 -7.08 8.62
N LYS A 33 -28.94 -6.90 9.28
CA LYS A 33 -27.68 -7.52 8.84
C LYS A 33 -27.79 -9.05 8.87
N GLN A 34 -28.28 -9.59 9.98
CA GLN A 34 -28.45 -11.04 10.14
C GLN A 34 -29.42 -11.61 9.11
N GLN A 35 -30.57 -10.95 8.91
CA GLN A 35 -31.54 -11.34 7.88
C GLN A 35 -30.91 -11.39 6.48
N VAL A 36 -30.08 -10.40 6.12
CA VAL A 36 -29.41 -10.37 4.81
C VAL A 36 -28.34 -11.47 4.72
N CYS A 37 -27.56 -11.70 5.77
CA CYS A 37 -26.59 -12.80 5.83
C CYS A 37 -27.28 -14.16 5.66
N ASP A 38 -28.43 -14.37 6.31
CA ASP A 38 -29.19 -15.62 6.23
C ASP A 38 -29.79 -15.83 4.82
N ILE A 39 -30.30 -14.76 4.19
CA ILE A 39 -30.86 -14.81 2.83
C ILE A 39 -29.77 -15.13 1.78
N VAL A 40 -28.59 -14.54 1.94
CA VAL A 40 -27.49 -14.65 0.97
C VAL A 40 -26.57 -15.85 1.27
N GLN A 41 -26.64 -16.40 2.48
CA GLN A 41 -25.78 -17.48 2.98
C GLN A 41 -24.29 -17.14 2.85
N MET A 42 -23.93 -15.90 3.21
CA MET A 42 -22.56 -15.40 3.22
C MET A 42 -22.26 -14.80 4.60
N MET A 43 -20.98 -14.81 4.99
CA MET A 43 -20.56 -14.24 6.27
C MET A 43 -20.42 -12.71 6.18
N GLU A 44 -20.67 -12.02 7.30
CA GLU A 44 -20.31 -10.61 7.43
C GLU A 44 -18.80 -10.47 7.28
N ALA A 45 -18.37 -9.47 6.51
CA ALA A 45 -16.96 -9.21 6.27
C ALA A 45 -16.30 -8.61 7.51
N ASN A 46 -15.17 -9.16 7.91
CA ASN A 46 -14.34 -8.61 8.97
C ASN A 46 -13.52 -7.42 8.45
N ASP A 47 -13.04 -6.57 9.37
CA ASP A 47 -12.21 -5.38 9.08
C ASP A 47 -10.91 -5.69 8.30
N ASN A 48 -10.48 -6.95 8.26
CA ASN A 48 -9.26 -7.41 7.57
C ASN A 48 -9.51 -7.95 6.14
N CYS A 49 -10.72 -7.81 5.60
CA CYS A 49 -11.00 -8.26 4.25
C CYS A 49 -10.24 -7.41 3.21
N THR A 50 -9.43 -8.06 2.38
CA THR A 50 -8.71 -7.43 1.28
C THR A 50 -9.42 -7.67 -0.04
N TYR A 51 -9.53 -6.61 -0.84
CA TYR A 51 -10.01 -6.65 -2.21
C TYR A 51 -8.88 -6.22 -3.14
N LEU A 52 -8.50 -7.08 -4.08
CA LEU A 52 -7.40 -6.84 -5.02
C LEU A 52 -6.07 -6.41 -4.34
N GLY A 53 -5.77 -7.00 -3.18
CA GLY A 53 -4.56 -6.72 -2.41
C GLY A 53 -4.61 -5.43 -1.57
N LEU A 54 -5.72 -4.69 -1.62
CA LEU A 54 -5.96 -3.51 -0.81
C LEU A 54 -7.02 -3.83 0.25
N PRO A 55 -6.84 -3.43 1.50
CA PRO A 55 -7.89 -3.56 2.53
C PRO A 55 -9.15 -2.80 2.12
N ASN A 56 -10.30 -3.50 2.15
CA ASN A 56 -11.56 -3.07 1.53
C ASN A 56 -12.42 -2.16 2.43
N MET A 57 -12.04 -1.93 3.70
CA MET A 57 -12.80 -1.02 4.57
C MET A 57 -11.95 -0.05 5.38
N MET A 58 -12.29 1.23 5.21
CA MET A 58 -11.71 2.42 5.83
C MET A 58 -12.43 2.79 7.13
N GLN A 59 -12.69 1.84 8.04
CA GLN A 59 -13.43 2.16 9.26
C GLN A 59 -12.50 2.74 10.36
N HIS A 60 -11.24 2.28 10.45
CA HIS A 60 -10.34 2.69 11.53
C HIS A 60 -8.91 2.95 11.02
N SER A 61 -8.60 4.23 10.83
CA SER A 61 -7.30 4.79 10.45
C SER A 61 -6.71 4.35 9.09
N LYS A 62 -6.86 5.23 8.10
CA LYS A 62 -6.22 5.11 6.77
C LYS A 62 -4.70 4.87 6.87
N THR A 63 -4.04 5.37 7.92
CA THR A 63 -2.59 5.22 8.07
C THR A 63 -2.21 3.80 8.45
N THR A 64 -2.91 3.15 9.40
CA THR A 64 -2.66 1.75 9.77
C THR A 64 -2.93 0.81 8.60
N THR A 65 -4.05 1.04 7.92
CA THR A 65 -4.50 0.29 6.76
C THR A 65 -3.55 0.40 5.57
N LEU A 66 -2.72 1.45 5.46
CA LEU A 66 -1.77 1.63 4.36
C LEU A 66 -0.31 1.33 4.75
N LYS A 67 -0.03 0.96 6.01
CA LYS A 67 1.30 0.50 6.44
C LYS A 67 1.77 -0.73 5.65
N PHE A 68 0.87 -1.61 5.23
CA PHE A 68 1.26 -2.78 4.43
C PHE A 68 1.97 -2.39 3.13
N LEU A 69 1.66 -1.21 2.57
CA LEU A 69 2.26 -0.71 1.33
C LEU A 69 3.74 -0.41 1.54
N LYS A 70 4.06 0.25 2.67
CA LYS A 70 5.45 0.47 3.12
C LYS A 70 6.17 -0.86 3.32
N ASP A 71 5.53 -1.81 3.98
CA ASP A 71 6.14 -3.13 4.22
C ASP A 71 6.37 -3.91 2.91
N GLN A 72 5.51 -3.76 1.90
CA GLN A 72 5.75 -4.34 0.58
C GLN A 72 6.97 -3.70 -0.11
N VAL A 73 7.09 -2.37 -0.07
CA VAL A 73 8.24 -1.66 -0.63
C VAL A 73 9.53 -2.08 0.07
N ILE A 74 9.55 -2.10 1.41
CA ILE A 74 10.73 -2.50 2.20
C ILE A 74 11.09 -3.97 1.92
N ARG A 75 10.11 -4.88 1.91
CA ARG A 75 10.38 -6.30 1.61
C ARG A 75 10.97 -6.50 0.22
N LYS A 76 10.47 -5.77 -0.78
CA LYS A 76 11.04 -5.82 -2.14
C LYS A 76 12.44 -5.22 -2.19
N ALA A 77 12.64 -4.07 -1.56
CA ALA A 77 13.95 -3.43 -1.44
C ALA A 77 14.99 -4.35 -0.76
N LEU A 78 14.62 -5.03 0.32
CA LEU A 78 15.47 -6.00 1.04
C LEU A 78 15.69 -7.30 0.28
N SER A 79 14.74 -7.73 -0.56
CA SER A 79 14.88 -8.95 -1.37
C SER A 79 15.98 -8.83 -2.43
N TRP A 80 16.37 -7.61 -2.76
CA TRP A 80 17.47 -7.33 -3.67
C TRP A 80 18.75 -7.14 -2.87
N ASP A 81 19.83 -7.83 -3.25
CA ASP A 81 21.13 -7.57 -2.65
C ASP A 81 21.66 -6.20 -3.10
N VAL A 82 21.29 -5.18 -2.33
CA VAL A 82 21.57 -3.76 -2.58
C VAL A 82 23.08 -3.49 -2.69
N LYS A 83 23.92 -4.40 -2.18
CA LYS A 83 25.38 -4.33 -2.25
C LYS A 83 25.90 -4.70 -3.63
N ILE A 84 25.21 -5.54 -4.39
CA ILE A 84 25.72 -6.07 -5.68
C ILE A 84 25.17 -5.26 -6.87
N ILE A 85 24.09 -4.52 -6.67
CA ILE A 85 23.38 -3.80 -7.74
C ILE A 85 24.05 -2.45 -8.02
N PHE A 86 24.40 -2.22 -9.29
CA PHE A 86 24.90 -0.91 -9.75
C PHE A 86 23.79 0.15 -9.83
N LYS A 87 24.15 1.43 -9.74
CA LYS A 87 23.21 2.56 -9.66
C LYS A 87 22.12 2.57 -10.76
N GLY A 88 22.50 2.36 -12.01
CA GLY A 88 21.53 2.29 -13.13
C GLY A 88 20.48 1.17 -12.99
N LYS A 89 20.85 -0.01 -12.46
CA LYS A 89 19.89 -1.08 -12.18
C LYS A 89 18.97 -0.73 -11.01
N LYS A 90 19.49 -0.04 -9.98
CA LYS A 90 18.64 0.46 -8.88
C LYS A 90 17.58 1.42 -9.41
N GLU A 91 17.93 2.27 -10.37
CA GLU A 91 16.99 3.24 -10.95
C GLU A 91 15.83 2.56 -11.66
N VAL A 92 16.17 1.57 -12.50
CA VAL A 92 15.16 0.76 -13.19
C VAL A 92 14.26 0.05 -12.18
N LEU A 93 14.82 -0.58 -11.14
CA LEU A 93 14.03 -1.28 -10.11
C LEU A 93 13.11 -0.34 -9.33
N VAL A 94 13.58 0.85 -8.97
CA VAL A 94 12.76 1.86 -8.30
C VAL A 94 11.59 2.27 -9.20
N LYS A 95 11.87 2.63 -10.46
CA LYS A 95 10.86 3.13 -11.39
C LYS A 95 9.87 2.06 -11.84
N SER A 96 10.33 0.85 -12.11
CA SER A 96 9.47 -0.20 -12.67
C SER A 96 8.74 -1.00 -11.60
N VAL A 97 9.39 -1.28 -10.46
CA VAL A 97 8.82 -2.15 -9.42
C VAL A 97 8.34 -1.32 -8.24
N ILE A 98 9.22 -0.54 -7.60
CA ILE A 98 8.85 0.12 -6.34
C ILE A 98 7.76 1.17 -6.55
N GLN A 99 7.84 1.96 -7.61
CA GLN A 99 6.87 3.00 -7.94
C GLN A 99 5.49 2.44 -8.32
N SER A 100 5.42 1.19 -8.81
CA SER A 100 4.13 0.59 -9.19
C SER A 100 3.20 0.35 -7.99
N PHE A 101 3.76 0.09 -6.80
CA PHE A 101 2.98 -0.08 -5.56
C PHE A 101 2.17 1.17 -5.17
N PRO A 102 2.78 2.36 -4.95
CA PRO A 102 2.02 3.57 -4.66
C PRO A 102 1.16 4.02 -5.83
N THR A 103 1.58 3.85 -7.09
CA THR A 103 0.74 4.18 -8.25
C THR A 103 -0.56 3.38 -8.25
N TYR A 104 -0.49 2.08 -7.97
CA TYR A 104 -1.69 1.24 -7.86
C TYR A 104 -2.55 1.67 -6.66
N ALA A 105 -1.95 1.86 -5.49
CA ALA A 105 -2.68 2.29 -4.29
C ALA A 105 -3.38 3.66 -4.48
N MET A 106 -2.73 4.61 -5.15
CA MET A 106 -3.30 5.93 -5.47
C MET A 106 -4.46 5.85 -6.47
N SER A 107 -4.44 4.88 -7.39
CA SER A 107 -5.52 4.71 -8.37
C SER A 107 -6.84 4.26 -7.74
N VAL A 108 -6.79 3.58 -6.59
CA VAL A 108 -7.96 3.01 -5.91
C VAL A 108 -8.28 3.75 -4.60
N SER A 109 -7.32 4.44 -4.00
CA SER A 109 -7.47 5.08 -2.68
C SER A 109 -6.67 6.38 -2.54
N LEU A 110 -7.20 7.33 -1.76
CA LEU A 110 -6.47 8.55 -1.41
C LEU A 110 -5.45 8.24 -0.30
N LEU A 111 -4.16 8.36 -0.61
CA LEU A 111 -3.07 8.17 0.36
C LEU A 111 -2.94 9.39 1.29
N PRO A 112 -2.85 9.19 2.62
CA PRO A 112 -2.45 10.23 3.55
C PRO A 112 -1.04 10.74 3.26
N LEU A 113 -0.80 12.02 3.54
CA LEU A 113 0.52 12.64 3.35
C LEU A 113 1.62 11.94 4.17
N GLU A 114 1.29 11.48 5.38
CA GLU A 114 2.22 10.74 6.25
C GLU A 114 2.75 9.47 5.57
N ILE A 115 1.87 8.68 4.94
CA ILE A 115 2.24 7.45 4.26
C ILE A 115 3.09 7.73 3.03
N THR A 116 2.78 8.80 2.31
CA THR A 116 3.57 9.21 1.13
C THR A 116 4.98 9.60 1.52
N LYS A 117 5.15 10.40 2.59
CA LYS A 117 6.47 10.76 3.14
C LYS A 117 7.25 9.54 3.63
N ASP A 118 6.57 8.59 4.27
CA ASP A 118 7.17 7.33 4.72
C ASP A 118 7.67 6.46 3.55
N LEU A 119 6.92 6.41 2.45
CA LEU A 119 7.32 5.72 1.23
C LEU A 119 8.52 6.39 0.56
N GLU A 120 8.51 7.72 0.43
CA GLU A 120 9.63 8.48 -0.10
C GLU A 120 10.90 8.25 0.70
N THR A 121 10.80 8.27 2.03
CA THR A 121 11.91 7.98 2.94
C THR A 121 12.46 6.57 2.71
N SER A 122 11.59 5.58 2.53
CA SER A 122 11.98 4.17 2.29
C SER A 122 12.66 3.99 0.92
N ILE A 123 12.17 4.66 -0.12
CA ILE A 123 12.75 4.65 -1.47
C ILE A 123 14.12 5.35 -1.46
N SER A 124 14.20 6.51 -0.82
CA SER A 124 15.45 7.27 -0.65
C SER A 124 16.50 6.43 0.09
N TRP A 125 16.11 5.77 1.17
CA TRP A 125 16.99 4.83 1.88
C TRP A 125 17.52 3.74 0.94
N PHE A 126 16.65 3.04 0.20
CA PHE A 126 17.07 2.00 -0.73
C PHE A 126 18.02 2.53 -1.82
N TRP A 127 17.78 3.74 -2.32
CA TRP A 127 18.60 4.40 -3.33
C TRP A 127 20.02 4.68 -2.82
N TRP A 128 20.14 5.21 -1.59
CA TRP A 128 21.41 5.69 -1.03
C TRP A 128 22.26 4.64 -0.31
N ILE A 129 21.72 3.44 -0.05
CA ILE A 129 22.54 2.33 0.47
C ILE A 129 23.67 2.01 -0.53
N SER A 130 24.91 2.29 -0.15
CA SER A 130 26.13 1.96 -0.90
C SER A 130 26.85 0.74 -0.27
N LYS A 131 27.84 0.18 -0.98
CA LYS A 131 28.69 -0.89 -0.43
C LYS A 131 29.42 -0.41 0.83
N LYS A 132 29.72 -1.36 1.73
CA LYS A 132 30.21 -1.22 3.11
C LYS A 132 31.48 -0.36 3.34
N ASN A 133 32.11 0.18 2.28
CA ASN A 133 33.35 0.98 2.35
C ASN A 133 33.21 2.41 1.79
N ASP A 134 32.00 2.85 1.45
CA ASP A 134 31.78 4.19 0.93
C ASP A 134 31.25 5.08 2.06
N SER A 135 32.10 5.94 2.60
CA SER A 135 31.78 6.98 3.59
C SER A 135 30.81 8.06 3.09
N GLY A 136 30.15 7.82 1.95
CA GLY A 136 29.38 8.80 1.17
C GLY A 136 27.92 8.42 0.93
N SER A 137 27.22 7.83 1.92
CA SER A 137 25.76 7.77 1.83
C SER A 137 25.18 9.19 1.95
N ILE A 138 24.81 9.80 0.82
CA ILE A 138 24.21 11.13 0.80
C ILE A 138 22.81 11.03 1.39
N HIS A 139 22.65 11.49 2.63
CA HIS A 139 21.33 11.69 3.21
C HIS A 139 20.79 13.03 2.69
N TRP A 140 19.70 13.02 1.92
CA TRP A 140 19.03 14.26 1.54
C TRP A 140 18.66 15.04 2.81
N MET A 141 19.09 16.30 2.90
CA MET A 141 18.62 17.20 3.94
C MET A 141 17.17 17.59 3.67
N SER A 142 16.41 17.95 4.71
CA SER A 142 15.06 18.51 4.56
C SER A 142 15.06 19.62 3.50
N TYR A 143 14.07 19.62 2.61
CA TYR A 143 13.90 20.67 1.59
C TYR A 143 13.88 22.07 2.22
N GLU A 144 13.32 22.19 3.43
CA GLU A 144 13.29 23.43 4.20
C GLU A 144 14.69 23.94 4.58
N ARG A 145 15.67 23.04 4.75
CA ARG A 145 17.09 23.41 4.98
C ARG A 145 17.79 23.77 3.66
N LEU A 146 17.44 23.09 2.56
CA LEU A 146 17.96 23.37 1.23
C LEU A 146 17.45 24.70 0.67
N SER A 147 16.23 25.12 1.04
CA SER A 147 15.60 26.36 0.59
C SER A 147 16.03 27.59 1.39
N ARG A 148 16.91 27.46 2.38
CA ARG A 148 17.50 28.62 3.07
C ARG A 148 18.53 29.27 2.15
N HIS A 149 18.39 30.57 1.94
CA HIS A 149 19.34 31.34 1.15
C HIS A 149 20.75 31.22 1.75
N ASN A 150 21.75 30.90 0.91
CA ASN A 150 23.16 30.75 1.28
C ASN A 150 23.82 32.10 1.62
N SER A 151 23.27 32.89 2.55
CA SER A 151 23.89 34.16 2.96
C SER A 151 24.91 34.04 4.09
N CYS A 152 25.09 32.86 4.70
CA CYS A 152 25.96 32.72 5.90
C CYS A 152 26.82 31.44 5.96
N LEU A 153 27.21 30.82 4.85
CA LEU A 153 28.12 29.66 4.85
C LEU A 153 29.42 29.98 4.10
N GLY A 154 30.17 30.94 4.65
CA GLY A 154 31.62 30.88 4.65
C GLY A 154 32.03 30.22 5.95
N ASP A 155 32.39 28.95 5.90
CA ASP A 155 33.48 28.32 6.66
C ASP A 155 33.39 26.78 6.57
N GLY A 156 34.44 26.19 6.00
CA GLY A 156 34.93 24.86 6.33
C GLY A 156 34.31 23.67 5.60
N ILE A 157 34.87 23.35 4.44
CA ILE A 157 35.15 21.95 4.04
C ILE A 157 36.40 21.53 4.79
#